data_AF-A0A5E7YUT9-F1
#
_entry.id   AF-A0A5E7YUT9-F1
#
_cell.length_a   1.000
_cell.length_b   1.000
_cell.length_c   1.000
_cell.angle_alpha   90.00
_cell.angle_beta   90.00
_cell.angle_gamma   90.00
#
_symmetry.space_group_name_H-M   'P 1'
#
loop_
_entity.id
_entity.type
_entity.pdbx_description
1 polymer ?
#
loop_
_entity_poly.entity_id
_entity_poly.type
_entity_poly.pdbx_seq_one_letter_code
_entity_poly.pdbx_strand_id
1 'polypeptide(L)'
;MSVFQQPSYKGSLLSINKHFETIYPALFRKVSNPPAVRRERLEMKDGDFLDIDYAIQHTANRNHRVVIITHGLEGDSSRPYIKGMTKAFYAHGWDVMAWNLRGCSGELNRLPRFYNSGATGDLDAVVAEAVSRGYAEISLVGFSLGGNMTVKFLGESYADQYPIASSVAFSVPLDLESCSIEIDKWHNYLYTRRFLNTLIKKVVRKAEIFPKSFNIEGVRKIKSIFQFDEIITGPLHGYKGAIDYYTRCSSAPFVPKVSTPLLVVNALNDTFLSDKCYEESTFSANPNTLLLKPRYGGHCGFAEFQNGSTYWSEQVATDFCLHPERWLQGK
;
A
#
# COMPACT_ATOMS: atom_id res chain seq x y z
N MET A 1 -0.02 -25.22 25.93
CA MET A 1 -0.23 -24.59 24.60
C MET A 1 1.03 -23.79 24.30
N SER A 2 1.70 -24.03 23.16
CA SER A 2 2.87 -23.23 22.79
C SER A 2 2.43 -21.81 22.47
N VAL A 3 3.02 -20.81 23.12
CA VAL A 3 2.82 -19.40 22.78
C VAL A 3 3.24 -19.19 21.33
N PHE A 4 2.36 -18.65 20.48
CA PHE A 4 2.69 -18.29 19.11
C PHE A 4 3.85 -17.28 19.13
N GLN A 5 5.00 -17.66 18.57
CA GLN A 5 6.14 -16.78 18.48
C GLN A 5 6.09 -16.06 17.13
N GLN A 6 5.92 -14.73 17.16
CA GLN A 6 5.94 -13.93 15.95
C GLN A 6 7.24 -14.18 15.17
N PRO A 7 7.18 -14.35 13.84
CA PRO A 7 8.34 -14.66 13.04
C PRO A 7 9.33 -13.49 13.11
N SER A 8 10.50 -13.74 13.69
CA SER A 8 11.59 -12.76 13.72
C SER A 8 12.20 -12.59 12.33
N TYR A 9 12.26 -11.36 11.83
CA TYR A 9 13.06 -11.01 10.64
C TYR A 9 14.51 -10.78 11.08
N LYS A 10 15.44 -11.60 10.60
CA LYS A 10 16.86 -11.59 10.99
C LYS A 10 17.72 -10.73 10.06
N GLY A 11 17.20 -10.38 8.87
CA GLY A 11 17.93 -9.63 7.85
C GLY A 11 18.93 -10.51 7.08
N SER A 12 19.47 -9.98 5.97
CA SER A 12 20.51 -10.64 5.16
C SER A 12 21.94 -10.27 5.59
N LEU A 13 22.99 -10.95 5.13
CA LEU A 13 24.39 -10.53 5.40
C LEU A 13 24.77 -9.16 4.80
N LEU A 14 23.91 -8.60 3.93
CA LEU A 14 24.06 -7.26 3.33
C LEU A 14 23.40 -6.15 4.20
N SER A 15 22.85 -6.48 5.38
CA SER A 15 22.01 -5.61 6.24
C SER A 15 22.78 -4.53 7.02
N ILE A 16 24.03 -4.23 6.67
CA ILE A 16 24.85 -3.25 7.39
C ILE A 16 24.58 -1.81 6.92
N ASN A 17 23.93 -1.61 5.75
CA ASN A 17 23.66 -0.28 5.21
C ASN A 17 22.15 0.01 5.08
N LYS A 18 21.65 0.96 5.87
CA LYS A 18 20.24 1.38 5.95
C LYS A 18 19.62 1.72 4.58
N HIS A 19 20.41 2.20 3.61
CA HIS A 19 19.93 2.56 2.27
C HIS A 19 19.73 1.37 1.33
N PHE A 20 20.46 0.26 1.53
CA PHE A 20 20.37 -0.91 0.66
C PHE A 20 19.08 -1.70 0.88
N GLU A 21 18.56 -1.76 2.11
CA GLU A 21 17.29 -2.44 2.41
C GLU A 21 16.07 -1.64 1.96
N THR A 22 16.18 -0.30 1.84
CA THR A 22 15.01 0.56 1.68
C THR A 22 14.23 0.24 0.43
N ILE A 23 14.86 0.00 -0.73
CA ILE A 23 14.12 -0.22 -1.99
C ILE A 23 14.85 -1.20 -2.94
N TYR A 24 16.14 -1.53 -2.72
CA TYR A 24 16.92 -2.30 -3.69
C TYR A 24 16.32 -3.69 -4.01
N PRO A 25 15.88 -4.50 -3.01
CA PRO A 25 15.19 -5.75 -3.30
C PRO A 25 13.83 -5.53 -4.00
N ALA A 26 13.11 -4.48 -3.62
CA ALA A 26 11.81 -4.12 -4.20
C ALA A 26 11.90 -3.67 -5.67
N LEU A 27 13.05 -3.16 -6.13
CA LEU A 27 13.26 -2.73 -7.51
C LEU A 27 13.94 -3.76 -8.42
N PHE A 28 14.84 -4.58 -7.88
CA PHE A 28 15.71 -5.44 -8.71
C PHE A 28 15.45 -6.94 -8.54
N ARG A 29 14.58 -7.37 -7.62
CA ARG A 29 14.17 -8.77 -7.53
C ARG A 29 13.48 -9.22 -8.81
N LYS A 30 13.93 -10.35 -9.34
CA LYS A 30 13.17 -11.13 -10.33
C LYS A 30 12.31 -12.16 -9.60
N VAL A 31 11.00 -12.03 -9.72
CA VAL A 31 10.05 -13.06 -9.26
C VAL A 31 9.99 -14.13 -10.33
N SER A 32 10.49 -15.34 -10.04
CA SER A 32 10.43 -16.47 -10.96
C SER A 32 9.03 -17.06 -11.01
N ASN A 33 8.54 -17.35 -12.22
CA ASN A 33 7.26 -18.02 -12.49
C ASN A 33 6.07 -17.46 -11.68
N PRO A 34 5.76 -16.15 -11.78
CA PRO A 34 4.50 -15.63 -11.23
C PRO A 34 3.31 -16.23 -12.00
N PRO A 35 2.12 -16.31 -11.39
CA PRO A 35 0.92 -16.76 -12.09
C PRO A 35 0.61 -15.84 -13.28
N ALA A 36 -0.12 -16.37 -14.26
CA ALA A 36 -0.61 -15.58 -15.37
C ALA A 36 -1.61 -14.52 -14.84
N VAL A 37 -1.49 -13.29 -15.34
CA VAL A 37 -2.37 -12.18 -14.97
C VAL A 37 -3.15 -11.70 -16.18
N ARG A 38 -4.44 -11.40 -15.98
CA ARG A 38 -5.30 -10.74 -16.97
C ARG A 38 -5.70 -9.37 -16.45
N ARG A 39 -5.41 -8.32 -17.21
CA ARG A 39 -5.87 -6.97 -16.91
C ARG A 39 -7.31 -6.79 -17.33
N GLU A 40 -8.14 -6.24 -16.46
CA GLU A 40 -9.47 -5.73 -16.80
C GLU A 40 -9.62 -4.29 -16.28
N ARG A 41 -10.41 -3.50 -16.99
CA ARG A 41 -10.70 -2.12 -16.64
C ARG A 41 -12.01 -2.06 -15.86
N LEU A 42 -11.94 -1.51 -14.66
CA LEU A 42 -13.10 -1.12 -13.86
C LEU A 42 -13.48 0.32 -14.21
N GLU A 43 -14.63 0.48 -14.86
CA GLU A 43 -15.20 1.80 -15.16
C GLU A 43 -15.80 2.42 -13.89
N MET A 44 -15.36 3.63 -13.55
CA MET A 44 -15.75 4.32 -12.32
C MET A 44 -17.00 5.17 -12.55
N LYS A 45 -17.80 5.36 -11.49
CA LYS A 45 -19.03 6.18 -11.53
C LYS A 45 -18.77 7.65 -11.90
N ASP A 46 -17.55 8.15 -11.66
CA ASP A 46 -17.13 9.51 -12.00
C ASP A 46 -16.70 9.65 -13.48
N GLY A 47 -16.78 8.58 -14.27
CA GLY A 47 -16.38 8.53 -15.67
C GLY A 47 -14.89 8.25 -15.88
N ASP A 48 -14.13 8.04 -14.82
CA ASP A 48 -12.74 7.61 -14.90
C ASP A 48 -12.62 6.07 -14.91
N PHE A 49 -11.41 5.53 -14.73
CA PHE A 49 -11.19 4.10 -14.63
C PHE A 49 -10.10 3.72 -13.62
N LEU A 50 -10.15 2.45 -13.20
CA LEU A 50 -9.06 1.75 -12.52
C LEU A 50 -8.75 0.47 -13.32
N ASP A 51 -7.47 0.11 -13.45
CA ASP A 51 -7.09 -1.15 -14.09
C ASP A 51 -6.68 -2.17 -13.02
N ILE A 52 -7.24 -3.37 -13.09
CA ILE A 52 -7.02 -4.45 -12.14
C ILE A 52 -6.39 -5.64 -12.86
N ASP A 53 -5.25 -6.11 -12.36
CA ASP A 53 -4.57 -7.31 -12.85
C ASP A 53 -4.99 -8.50 -11.99
N TYR A 54 -5.76 -9.41 -12.60
CA TYR A 54 -6.32 -10.58 -11.94
C TYR A 54 -5.43 -11.81 -12.13
N ALA A 55 -5.09 -12.51 -11.04
CA ALA A 55 -4.61 -13.89 -11.08
C ALA A 55 -5.68 -14.80 -10.47
N ILE A 56 -6.32 -15.64 -11.29
CA ILE A 56 -7.50 -16.42 -10.91
C ILE A 56 -7.15 -17.91 -10.90
N GLN A 57 -7.56 -18.61 -9.85
CA GLN A 57 -7.39 -20.06 -9.77
C GLN A 57 -8.24 -20.78 -10.83
N HIS A 58 -7.63 -21.77 -11.48
CA HIS A 58 -8.33 -22.62 -12.44
C HIS A 58 -8.87 -23.88 -11.75
N THR A 59 -9.88 -23.70 -10.90
CA THR A 59 -10.55 -24.79 -10.17
C THR A 59 -11.92 -25.11 -10.76
N ALA A 60 -12.43 -26.34 -10.50
CA ALA A 60 -13.73 -26.79 -10.98
C ALA A 60 -14.91 -25.96 -10.42
N ASN A 61 -14.75 -25.45 -9.20
CA ASN A 61 -15.68 -24.52 -8.56
C ASN A 61 -15.08 -23.11 -8.52
N ARG A 62 -15.95 -22.09 -8.50
CA ARG A 62 -15.53 -20.70 -8.30
C ARG A 62 -14.86 -20.54 -6.94
N ASN A 63 -13.71 -19.87 -6.93
CA ASN A 63 -13.04 -19.51 -5.68
C ASN A 63 -13.87 -18.45 -4.93
N HIS A 64 -13.93 -18.55 -3.60
CA HIS A 64 -14.67 -17.60 -2.76
C HIS A 64 -13.74 -16.60 -2.04
N ARG A 65 -12.42 -16.84 -2.10
CA ARG A 65 -11.38 -16.05 -1.44
C ARG A 65 -10.61 -15.20 -2.45
N VAL A 66 -10.45 -13.92 -2.14
CA VAL A 66 -9.62 -13.02 -2.93
C VAL A 66 -8.79 -12.11 -2.03
N VAL A 67 -7.56 -11.86 -2.46
CA VAL A 67 -6.75 -10.79 -1.88
C VAL A 67 -6.70 -9.60 -2.83
N ILE A 68 -6.96 -8.40 -2.32
CA ILE A 68 -6.81 -7.14 -3.04
C ILE A 68 -5.48 -6.51 -2.62
N ILE A 69 -4.60 -6.25 -3.58
CA ILE A 69 -3.25 -5.74 -3.31
C ILE A 69 -3.10 -4.31 -3.82
N THR A 70 -2.78 -3.38 -2.92
CA THR A 70 -2.60 -1.94 -3.20
C THR A 70 -1.12 -1.55 -3.13
N HIS A 71 -0.58 -1.05 -4.25
CA HIS A 71 0.81 -0.63 -4.33
C HIS A 71 1.07 0.74 -3.68
N GLY A 72 2.35 1.06 -3.47
CA GLY A 72 2.79 2.36 -2.92
C GLY A 72 2.90 3.49 -3.96
N LEU A 73 3.46 4.62 -3.52
CA LEU A 73 3.68 5.82 -4.36
C LEU A 73 4.42 5.48 -5.65
N GLU A 74 3.86 5.90 -6.78
CA GLU A 74 4.39 5.68 -8.14
C GLU A 74 4.73 4.21 -8.45
N GLY A 75 4.02 3.30 -7.77
CA GLY A 75 4.01 1.85 -8.01
C GLY A 75 3.04 1.44 -9.12
N ASP A 76 2.91 0.13 -9.28
CA ASP A 76 1.96 -0.55 -10.17
C ASP A 76 1.96 -2.04 -9.81
N SER A 77 1.05 -2.82 -10.39
CA SER A 77 0.94 -4.27 -10.16
C SER A 77 2.16 -5.07 -10.62
N SER A 78 3.00 -4.50 -11.49
CA SER A 78 4.16 -5.19 -12.06
C SER A 78 5.40 -5.14 -11.16
N ARG A 79 5.35 -4.35 -10.07
CA ARG A 79 6.43 -4.22 -9.10
C ARG A 79 6.79 -5.58 -8.48
N PRO A 80 8.08 -5.89 -8.27
CA PRO A 80 8.51 -7.17 -7.72
C PRO A 80 7.82 -7.58 -6.42
N TYR A 81 7.60 -6.64 -5.48
CA TYR A 81 6.91 -6.95 -4.22
C TYR A 81 5.43 -7.28 -4.43
N ILE A 82 4.75 -6.65 -5.40
CA ILE A 82 3.36 -6.99 -5.76
C ILE A 82 3.29 -8.35 -6.45
N LYS A 83 4.20 -8.61 -7.40
CA LYS A 83 4.29 -9.92 -8.07
C LYS A 83 4.61 -11.05 -7.10
N GLY A 84 5.49 -10.80 -6.15
CA GLY A 84 5.84 -11.73 -5.08
C GLY A 84 4.63 -12.05 -4.20
N MET A 85 3.92 -11.02 -3.75
CA MET A 85 2.70 -11.16 -2.96
C MET A 85 1.58 -11.89 -3.74
N THR A 86 1.40 -11.54 -5.01
CA THR A 86 0.47 -12.21 -5.93
C THR A 86 0.80 -13.70 -6.03
N LYS A 87 2.07 -14.05 -6.25
CA LYS A 87 2.52 -15.43 -6.32
C LYS A 87 2.29 -16.18 -5.00
N ALA A 88 2.55 -15.55 -3.86
CA ALA A 88 2.39 -16.16 -2.55
C ALA A 88 0.92 -16.48 -2.23
N PHE A 89 0.01 -15.53 -2.41
CA PHE A 89 -1.41 -15.77 -2.21
C PHE A 89 -1.99 -16.77 -3.21
N TYR A 90 -1.60 -16.67 -4.48
CA TYR A 90 -1.99 -17.65 -5.50
C TYR A 90 -1.51 -19.08 -5.14
N ALA A 91 -0.31 -19.24 -4.58
CA ALA A 91 0.18 -20.54 -4.12
C ALA A 91 -0.63 -21.11 -2.94
N HIS A 92 -1.33 -20.26 -2.18
CA HIS A 92 -2.22 -20.65 -1.08
C HIS A 92 -3.69 -20.80 -1.52
N GLY A 93 -3.97 -20.84 -2.83
CA GLY A 93 -5.31 -21.08 -3.36
C GLY A 93 -6.22 -19.85 -3.36
N TRP A 94 -5.68 -18.64 -3.23
CA TRP A 94 -6.46 -17.40 -3.34
C TRP A 94 -6.51 -16.92 -4.79
N ASP A 95 -7.61 -16.25 -5.15
CA ASP A 95 -7.61 -15.34 -6.30
C ASP A 95 -6.94 -14.02 -5.88
N VAL A 96 -6.37 -13.30 -6.82
CA VAL A 96 -5.64 -12.05 -6.56
C VAL A 96 -6.16 -10.94 -7.46
N MET A 97 -6.44 -9.79 -6.85
CA MET A 97 -6.76 -8.52 -7.50
C MET A 97 -5.66 -7.49 -7.20
N ALA A 98 -4.63 -7.44 -8.05
CA ALA A 98 -3.59 -6.42 -7.97
C ALA A 98 -4.02 -5.19 -8.79
N TRP A 99 -4.59 -4.19 -8.13
CA TRP A 99 -5.13 -3.01 -8.79
C TRP A 99 -4.09 -1.89 -8.91
N ASN A 100 -4.28 -1.04 -9.91
CA ASN A 100 -3.40 0.08 -10.20
C ASN A 100 -4.09 1.40 -9.85
N LEU A 101 -3.42 2.20 -9.03
CA LEU A 101 -3.88 3.55 -8.69
C LEU A 101 -4.00 4.41 -9.97
N ARG A 102 -4.88 5.42 -9.96
CA ARG A 102 -5.15 6.27 -11.12
C ARG A 102 -3.86 6.82 -11.74
N GLY A 103 -3.66 6.56 -13.03
CA GLY A 103 -2.46 7.02 -13.75
C GLY A 103 -1.20 6.17 -13.52
N CYS A 104 -1.32 4.99 -12.94
CA CYS A 104 -0.20 4.07 -12.68
C CYS A 104 -0.22 2.79 -13.54
N SER A 105 -1.30 2.49 -14.26
CA SER A 105 -1.39 1.29 -15.10
C SER A 105 -0.66 1.39 -16.45
N GLY A 106 0.04 2.49 -16.72
CA GLY A 106 0.68 2.79 -18.00
C GLY A 106 -0.10 3.79 -18.86
N GLU A 107 -1.35 4.06 -18.51
CA GLU A 107 -2.21 5.08 -19.09
C GLU A 107 -2.53 6.16 -18.05
N LEU A 108 -2.65 7.43 -18.47
CA LEU A 108 -3.19 8.46 -17.59
C LEU A 108 -4.69 8.26 -17.43
N ASN A 109 -5.19 8.41 -16.22
CA ASN A 109 -6.62 8.42 -15.94
C ASN A 109 -7.32 9.57 -16.71
N ARG A 110 -8.65 9.55 -16.83
CA ARG A 110 -9.40 10.49 -17.67
C ARG A 110 -9.65 11.84 -17.00
N LEU A 111 -9.85 11.88 -15.69
CA LEU A 111 -10.25 13.10 -14.99
C LEU A 111 -9.04 13.94 -14.53
N PRO A 112 -9.15 15.27 -14.37
CA PRO A 112 -8.07 16.15 -13.91
C PRO A 112 -7.77 15.99 -12.40
N ARG A 113 -7.47 14.77 -11.99
CA ARG A 113 -7.09 14.36 -10.63
C ARG A 113 -6.14 13.18 -10.73
N PHE A 114 -5.49 12.85 -9.62
CA PHE A 114 -4.66 11.65 -9.48
C PHE A 114 -5.15 10.79 -8.31
N TYR A 115 -4.40 9.75 -7.97
CA TYR A 115 -4.52 9.11 -6.67
C TYR A 115 -3.86 9.96 -5.59
N ASN A 116 -4.21 9.71 -4.33
CA ASN A 116 -3.52 10.23 -3.15
C ASN A 116 -3.74 9.25 -1.98
N SER A 117 -3.05 9.46 -0.85
CA SER A 117 -3.10 8.57 0.33
C SER A 117 -4.50 8.45 0.97
N GLY A 118 -5.39 9.41 0.71
CA GLY A 118 -6.75 9.46 1.22
C GLY A 118 -7.83 9.03 0.21
N ALA A 119 -7.46 8.55 -0.98
CA ALA A 119 -8.39 8.16 -2.04
C ALA A 119 -9.08 6.80 -1.75
N THR A 120 -9.62 6.62 -0.55
CA THR A 120 -10.28 5.39 -0.09
C THR A 120 -11.55 5.04 -0.86
N GLY A 121 -12.17 6.00 -1.55
CA GLY A 121 -13.27 5.74 -2.48
C GLY A 121 -12.86 4.96 -3.74
N ASP A 122 -11.59 5.01 -4.15
CA ASP A 122 -11.10 4.15 -5.24
C ASP A 122 -10.95 2.71 -4.73
N LEU A 123 -10.43 2.51 -3.51
CA LEU A 123 -10.35 1.19 -2.88
C LEU A 123 -11.74 0.60 -2.61
N ASP A 124 -12.70 1.42 -2.18
CA ASP A 124 -14.11 1.04 -2.02
C ASP A 124 -14.68 0.43 -3.29
N ALA A 125 -14.47 1.07 -4.45
CA ALA A 125 -14.94 0.55 -5.73
C ALA A 125 -14.28 -0.80 -6.10
N VAL A 126 -13.01 -1.00 -5.76
CA VAL A 126 -12.30 -2.27 -6.01
C VAL A 126 -12.82 -3.39 -5.09
N VAL A 127 -13.13 -3.07 -3.82
CA VAL A 127 -13.75 -4.03 -2.88
C VAL A 127 -15.17 -4.37 -3.32
N ALA A 128 -15.96 -3.37 -3.73
CA ALA A 128 -17.29 -3.58 -4.29
C ALA A 128 -17.26 -4.46 -5.55
N GLU A 129 -16.24 -4.30 -6.40
CA GLU A 129 -16.03 -5.16 -7.57
C GLU A 129 -15.66 -6.60 -7.18
N ALA A 130 -14.92 -6.81 -6.10
CA ALA A 130 -14.71 -8.16 -5.58
C ALA A 130 -16.03 -8.81 -5.12
N VAL A 131 -16.87 -8.06 -4.41
CA VAL A 131 -18.19 -8.55 -3.98
C VAL A 131 -19.12 -8.81 -5.17
N SER A 132 -19.12 -7.94 -6.19
CA SER A 132 -19.91 -8.14 -7.42
C SER A 132 -19.51 -9.44 -8.14
N ARG A 133 -18.23 -9.80 -8.04
CA ARG A 133 -17.67 -11.07 -8.50
C ARG A 133 -17.85 -12.21 -7.50
N GLY A 134 -18.76 -12.10 -6.54
CA GLY A 134 -19.18 -13.20 -5.67
C GLY A 134 -18.11 -13.71 -4.71
N TYR A 135 -17.05 -12.95 -4.45
CA TYR A 135 -16.12 -13.28 -3.37
C TYR A 135 -16.79 -13.02 -2.03
N ALA A 136 -16.71 -14.00 -1.13
CA ALA A 136 -17.32 -13.98 0.19
C ALA A 136 -16.29 -13.83 1.32
N GLU A 137 -14.99 -13.86 0.98
CA GLU A 137 -13.89 -13.68 1.92
C GLU A 137 -12.82 -12.83 1.24
N ILE A 138 -12.70 -11.57 1.67
CA ILE A 138 -11.79 -10.58 1.07
C ILE A 138 -10.68 -10.27 2.07
N SER A 139 -9.42 -10.32 1.63
CA SER A 139 -8.30 -9.77 2.38
C SER A 139 -7.68 -8.59 1.66
N LEU A 140 -7.19 -7.60 2.41
CA LEU A 140 -6.51 -6.43 1.85
C LEU A 140 -5.03 -6.48 2.19
N VAL A 141 -4.17 -6.25 1.20
CA VAL A 141 -2.73 -6.08 1.40
C VAL A 141 -2.29 -4.73 0.83
N GLY A 142 -1.73 -3.88 1.68
CA GLY A 142 -1.30 -2.53 1.29
C GLY A 142 0.19 -2.29 1.54
N PHE A 143 0.85 -1.57 0.64
CA PHE A 143 2.26 -1.19 0.81
C PHE A 143 2.41 0.33 0.82
N SER A 144 3.15 0.88 1.80
CA SER A 144 3.45 2.30 1.87
C SER A 144 2.18 3.16 1.80
N LEU A 145 2.06 4.06 0.83
CA LEU A 145 0.84 4.83 0.54
C LEU A 145 -0.40 3.94 0.43
N GLY A 146 -0.31 2.78 -0.22
CA GLY A 146 -1.40 1.81 -0.30
C GLY A 146 -1.74 1.17 1.04
N GLY A 147 -0.76 1.03 1.93
CA GLY A 147 -0.95 0.63 3.32
C GLY A 147 -1.73 1.68 4.11
N ASN A 148 -1.38 2.97 3.98
CA ASN A 148 -2.12 4.05 4.63
C ASN A 148 -3.58 4.08 4.13
N MET A 149 -3.78 3.97 2.82
CA MET A 149 -5.11 3.90 2.22
C MET A 149 -5.92 2.71 2.76
N THR A 150 -5.29 1.54 2.90
CA THR A 150 -5.93 0.33 3.44
C THR A 150 -6.36 0.54 4.89
N VAL A 151 -5.47 1.02 5.76
CA VAL A 151 -5.78 1.25 7.18
C VAL A 151 -6.86 2.33 7.35
N LYS A 152 -6.77 3.41 6.58
CA LYS A 152 -7.79 4.47 6.59
C LYS A 152 -9.15 3.92 6.17
N PHE A 153 -9.23 3.20 5.05
CA PHE A 153 -10.47 2.58 4.55
C PHE A 153 -11.11 1.69 5.60
N LEU A 154 -10.33 0.82 6.26
CA LEU A 154 -10.82 -0.10 7.30
C LEU A 154 -11.40 0.58 8.54
N GLY A 155 -10.96 1.81 8.86
CA GLY A 155 -11.51 2.59 9.97
C GLY A 155 -12.65 3.53 9.57
N GLU A 156 -13.05 3.54 8.29
CA GLU A 156 -14.24 4.26 7.83
C GLU A 156 -15.46 3.34 7.93
N SER A 157 -16.59 3.86 8.42
CA SER A 157 -17.76 3.05 8.79
C SER A 157 -18.40 2.26 7.65
N TYR A 158 -18.14 2.66 6.40
CA TYR A 158 -18.68 1.95 5.23
C TYR A 158 -17.88 0.68 4.88
N ALA A 159 -16.68 0.49 5.42
CA ALA A 159 -15.91 -0.75 5.19
C ALA A 159 -16.61 -1.98 5.80
N ASP A 160 -17.37 -1.79 6.89
CA ASP A 160 -18.08 -2.85 7.62
C ASP A 160 -19.18 -3.54 6.79
N GLN A 161 -19.59 -2.95 5.66
CA GLN A 161 -20.56 -3.56 4.75
C GLN A 161 -19.98 -4.70 3.91
N TYR A 162 -18.64 -4.81 3.85
CA TYR A 162 -17.94 -5.78 3.01
C TYR A 162 -17.46 -6.98 3.84
N PRO A 163 -17.37 -8.17 3.23
CA PRO A 163 -16.88 -9.38 3.90
C PRO A 163 -15.35 -9.40 4.00
N ILE A 164 -14.76 -8.38 4.64
CA ILE A 164 -13.32 -8.28 4.85
C ILE A 164 -12.95 -9.20 6.02
N ALA A 165 -12.15 -10.23 5.73
CA ALA A 165 -11.75 -11.23 6.72
C ALA A 165 -10.50 -10.82 7.50
N SER A 166 -9.54 -10.18 6.84
CA SER A 166 -8.25 -9.81 7.43
C SER A 166 -7.49 -8.83 6.52
N SER A 167 -6.59 -8.05 7.08
CA SER A 167 -5.77 -7.11 6.31
C SER A 167 -4.34 -7.02 6.83
N VAL A 168 -3.39 -6.81 5.91
CA VAL A 168 -1.96 -6.64 6.23
C VAL A 168 -1.41 -5.42 5.52
N ALA A 169 -0.76 -4.52 6.24
CA ALA A 169 -0.18 -3.31 5.67
C ALA A 169 1.31 -3.18 6.03
N PHE A 170 2.15 -2.95 5.02
CA PHE A 170 3.62 -2.90 5.17
C PHE A 170 4.16 -1.48 4.95
N SER A 171 5.15 -1.09 5.76
CA SER A 171 5.85 0.20 5.68
C SER A 171 4.90 1.40 5.62
N VAL A 172 3.89 1.39 6.49
CA VAL A 172 2.73 2.28 6.48
C VAL A 172 3.10 3.65 7.07
N PRO A 173 2.96 4.75 6.29
CA PRO A 173 3.11 6.11 6.81
C PRO A 173 1.84 6.49 7.58
N LEU A 174 1.72 6.00 8.82
CA LEU A 174 0.56 6.21 9.69
C LEU A 174 0.32 7.70 10.00
N ASP A 175 1.39 8.51 10.03
CA ASP A 175 1.37 9.98 10.14
C ASP A 175 2.04 10.58 8.89
N LEU A 176 1.23 11.04 7.93
CA LEU A 176 1.71 11.49 6.62
C LEU A 176 2.58 12.76 6.72
N GLU A 177 2.26 13.65 7.64
CA GLU A 177 2.99 14.91 7.81
C GLU A 177 4.45 14.66 8.21
N SER A 178 4.66 13.91 9.29
CA SER A 178 6.01 13.58 9.74
C SER A 178 6.76 12.70 8.74
N CYS A 179 6.08 11.77 8.07
CA CYS A 179 6.68 11.00 6.98
C CYS A 179 7.12 11.87 5.80
N SER A 180 6.36 12.93 5.46
CA SER A 180 6.75 13.87 4.41
C SER A 180 8.05 14.62 4.75
N ILE A 181 8.29 14.88 6.04
CA ILE A 181 9.52 15.49 6.54
C ILE A 181 10.68 14.47 6.48
N GLU A 182 10.45 13.22 6.90
CA GLU A 182 11.46 12.15 6.88
C GLU A 182 11.93 11.83 5.45
N ILE A 183 11.01 11.68 4.50
CA ILE A 183 11.37 11.38 3.11
C ILE A 183 12.12 12.55 2.46
N ASP A 184 11.87 13.80 2.87
CA ASP A 184 12.55 14.98 2.32
C ASP A 184 13.96 15.22 2.92
N LYS A 185 14.41 14.41 3.89
CA LYS A 185 15.77 14.49 4.44
C LYS A 185 16.84 14.14 3.39
N TRP A 186 18.03 14.73 3.56
CA TRP A 186 19.14 14.63 2.60
C TRP A 186 19.53 13.19 2.25
N HIS A 187 19.48 12.27 3.21
CA HIS A 187 19.86 10.86 3.00
C HIS A 187 18.84 10.11 2.13
N ASN A 188 17.63 10.64 1.96
CA ASN A 188 16.59 10.11 1.08
C ASN A 188 16.51 10.85 -0.27
N TYR A 189 17.35 11.86 -0.50
CA TYR A 189 17.26 12.78 -1.64
C TYR A 189 17.11 12.09 -3.01
N LEU A 190 17.84 11.00 -3.26
CA LEU A 190 17.74 10.26 -4.53
C LEU A 190 16.35 9.66 -4.73
N TYR A 191 15.71 9.20 -3.66
CA TYR A 191 14.35 8.66 -3.69
C TYR A 191 13.32 9.76 -3.91
N THR A 192 13.39 10.83 -3.14
CA THR A 192 12.55 12.04 -3.29
C THR A 192 12.62 12.55 -4.72
N ARG A 193 13.83 12.69 -5.27
CA ARG A 193 14.03 13.16 -6.64
C ARG A 193 13.41 12.22 -7.67
N ARG A 194 13.53 10.90 -7.46
CA ARG A 194 12.91 9.89 -8.35
C ARG A 194 11.39 10.01 -8.36
N PHE A 195 10.74 10.08 -7.18
CA PHE A 195 9.29 10.25 -7.08
C PHE A 195 8.81 11.57 -7.69
N LEU A 196 9.45 12.69 -7.33
CA LEU A 196 9.12 13.99 -7.89
C LEU A 196 9.26 14.01 -9.40
N ASN A 197 10.30 13.38 -9.96
CA ASN A 197 10.47 13.33 -11.41
C ASN A 197 9.32 12.62 -12.12
N THR A 198 8.77 11.54 -11.58
CA THR A 198 7.65 10.83 -12.24
C THR A 198 6.32 11.55 -12.00
N LEU A 199 6.09 12.06 -10.79
CA LEU A 199 4.92 12.86 -10.43
C LEU A 199 4.81 14.14 -11.26
N ILE A 200 5.89 14.93 -11.33
CA ILE A 200 5.94 16.17 -12.13
C ILE A 200 5.70 15.88 -13.61
N LYS A 201 6.25 14.79 -14.15
CA LYS A 201 5.98 14.38 -15.54
C LYS A 201 4.50 14.10 -15.78
N LYS A 202 3.83 13.40 -14.86
CA LYS A 202 2.38 13.13 -14.94
C LYS A 202 1.58 14.43 -14.86
N VAL A 203 1.91 15.32 -13.93
CA VAL A 203 1.27 16.65 -13.79
C VAL A 203 1.40 17.46 -15.08
N VAL A 204 2.61 17.58 -15.64
CA VAL A 204 2.84 18.33 -16.89
C VAL A 204 2.02 17.74 -18.04
N ARG A 205 2.05 16.42 -18.23
CA ARG A 205 1.27 15.76 -19.29
C ARG A 205 -0.25 15.93 -19.10
N LYS A 206 -0.71 15.93 -17.85
CA LYS A 206 -2.13 16.14 -17.53
C LYS A 206 -2.57 17.58 -17.74
N ALA A 207 -1.69 18.54 -17.46
CA ALA A 207 -1.93 19.96 -17.72
C ALA A 207 -2.02 20.29 -19.21
N GLU A 208 -1.31 19.56 -20.08
CA GLU A 208 -1.47 19.67 -21.53
C GLU A 208 -2.89 19.29 -21.98
N ILE A 209 -3.52 18.32 -21.30
CA ILE A 209 -4.89 17.86 -21.59
C ILE A 209 -5.94 18.76 -20.91
N PHE A 210 -5.64 19.24 -19.68
CA PHE A 210 -6.54 20.02 -18.84
C PHE A 210 -5.90 21.34 -18.38
N PRO A 211 -5.60 22.29 -19.28
CA PRO A 211 -4.83 23.49 -18.95
C PRO A 211 -5.51 24.41 -17.93
N LYS A 212 -6.84 24.36 -17.83
CA LYS A 212 -7.62 25.14 -16.85
C LYS A 212 -7.63 24.51 -15.45
N SER A 213 -7.32 23.22 -15.34
CA SER A 213 -7.38 22.48 -14.08
C SER A 213 -6.04 22.36 -13.37
N PHE A 214 -4.93 22.64 -14.08
CA PHE A 214 -3.58 22.54 -13.54
C PHE A 214 -2.85 23.86 -13.66
N ASN A 215 -2.57 24.50 -12.53
CA ASN A 215 -1.57 25.56 -12.50
C ASN A 215 -0.18 24.93 -12.47
N ILE A 216 0.51 24.91 -13.61
CA ILE A 216 1.87 24.37 -13.72
C ILE A 216 2.97 25.38 -13.42
N GLU A 217 2.60 26.62 -13.09
CA GLU A 217 3.58 27.64 -12.70
C GLU A 217 4.35 27.17 -11.46
N GLY A 218 5.68 27.18 -11.55
CA GLY A 218 6.52 26.74 -10.44
C GLY A 218 6.59 25.22 -10.20
N VAL A 219 5.81 24.39 -10.91
CA VAL A 219 5.85 22.92 -10.74
C VAL A 219 7.25 22.34 -10.95
N ARG A 220 8.01 22.88 -11.91
CA ARG A 220 9.40 22.46 -12.15
C ARG A 220 10.38 22.88 -11.03
N LYS A 221 9.98 23.80 -10.14
CA LYS A 221 10.78 24.28 -9.00
C LYS A 221 10.53 23.49 -7.71
N ILE A 222 9.56 22.57 -7.71
CA ILE A 222 9.28 21.69 -6.57
C ILE A 222 10.50 20.81 -6.28
N LYS A 223 10.95 20.81 -5.02
CA LYS A 223 12.14 20.08 -4.56
C LYS A 223 11.85 19.04 -3.48
N SER A 224 10.63 19.00 -2.97
CA SER A 224 10.25 18.18 -1.82
C SER A 224 8.84 17.60 -2.01
N ILE A 225 8.54 16.47 -1.38
CA ILE A 225 7.20 15.86 -1.38
C ILE A 225 6.21 16.79 -0.70
N PHE A 226 6.60 17.43 0.41
CA PHE A 226 5.76 18.45 1.06
C PHE A 226 5.33 19.54 0.08
N GLN A 227 6.28 20.10 -0.68
CA GLN A 227 5.97 21.14 -1.67
C GLN A 227 5.08 20.62 -2.81
N PHE A 228 5.27 19.36 -3.22
CA PHE A 228 4.40 18.73 -4.21
C PHE A 228 2.97 18.62 -3.68
N ASP A 229 2.82 18.17 -2.44
CA ASP A 229 1.50 18.03 -1.84
C ASP A 229 0.85 19.37 -1.52
N GLU A 230 1.63 20.40 -1.19
CA GLU A 230 1.14 21.76 -0.94
C GLU A 230 0.58 22.40 -2.20
N ILE A 231 1.28 22.26 -3.32
CA ILE A 231 0.97 22.98 -4.56
C ILE A 231 0.04 22.17 -5.47
N ILE A 232 0.18 20.84 -5.45
CA ILE A 232 -0.52 19.95 -6.38
C ILE A 232 -1.52 19.06 -5.65
N THR A 233 -1.06 18.10 -4.83
CA THR A 233 -1.96 17.07 -4.28
C THR A 233 -3.10 17.66 -3.46
N GLY A 234 -2.78 18.61 -2.57
CA GLY A 234 -3.74 19.28 -1.71
C GLY A 234 -4.82 20.00 -2.54
N PRO A 235 -4.46 21.07 -3.26
CA PRO A 235 -5.42 21.86 -4.04
C PRO A 235 -6.20 21.06 -5.08
N LEU A 236 -5.53 20.15 -5.81
CA LEU A 236 -6.16 19.35 -6.88
C LEU A 236 -7.27 18.43 -6.36
N HIS A 237 -7.17 18.00 -5.10
CA HIS A 237 -8.14 17.11 -4.47
C HIS A 237 -9.04 17.82 -3.44
N GLY A 238 -9.05 19.15 -3.44
CA GLY A 238 -9.94 19.96 -2.60
C GLY A 238 -9.50 20.09 -1.14
N TYR A 239 -8.23 19.82 -0.83
CA TYR A 239 -7.62 20.18 0.44
C TYR A 239 -7.07 21.61 0.39
N LYS A 240 -6.95 22.27 1.55
CA LYS A 240 -6.38 23.62 1.64
C LYS A 240 -4.89 23.69 1.28
N GLY A 241 -4.19 22.57 1.40
CA GLY A 241 -2.74 22.44 1.22
C GLY A 241 -2.27 21.09 1.77
N ALA A 242 -0.95 20.92 1.94
CA ALA A 242 -0.33 19.69 2.41
C ALA A 242 -0.79 19.34 3.83
N ILE A 243 -0.80 20.30 4.76
CA ILE A 243 -1.15 20.05 6.17
C ILE A 243 -2.60 19.57 6.32
N ASP A 244 -3.54 20.21 5.62
CA ASP A 244 -4.95 19.77 5.62
C ASP A 244 -5.11 18.37 4.99
N TYR A 245 -4.38 18.11 3.89
CA TYR A 245 -4.32 16.79 3.28
C TYR A 245 -3.80 15.73 4.27
N TYR A 246 -2.67 15.96 4.93
CA TYR A 246 -2.08 15.02 5.88
C TYR A 246 -2.97 14.79 7.10
N THR A 247 -3.55 15.85 7.65
CA THR A 247 -4.46 15.77 8.80
C THR A 247 -5.66 14.87 8.49
N ARG A 248 -6.23 15.00 7.28
CA ARG A 248 -7.42 14.24 6.87
C ARG A 248 -7.12 12.84 6.36
N CYS A 249 -5.89 12.59 5.91
CA CYS A 249 -5.55 11.35 5.20
C CYS A 249 -4.58 10.44 5.96
N SER A 250 -3.98 10.90 7.06
CA SER A 250 -3.19 10.04 7.95
C SER A 250 -4.07 8.94 8.53
N SER A 251 -3.54 7.71 8.58
CA SER A 251 -4.32 6.53 8.94
C SER A 251 -4.25 6.18 10.43
N ALA A 252 -3.31 6.73 11.22
CA ALA A 252 -3.24 6.51 12.67
C ALA A 252 -4.59 6.76 13.40
N PRO A 253 -5.34 7.85 13.14
CA PRO A 253 -6.62 8.11 13.80
C PRO A 253 -7.75 7.10 13.45
N PHE A 254 -7.54 6.27 12.42
CA PHE A 254 -8.50 5.27 11.96
C PHE A 254 -8.25 3.89 12.57
N VAL A 255 -7.03 3.61 13.06
CA VAL A 255 -6.67 2.33 13.69
C VAL A 255 -7.62 1.94 14.84
N PRO A 256 -8.01 2.83 15.76
CA PRO A 256 -8.95 2.47 16.84
C PRO A 256 -10.36 2.09 16.36
N LYS A 257 -10.72 2.42 15.12
CA LYS A 257 -12.05 2.18 14.53
C LYS A 257 -12.13 0.91 13.70
N VAL A 258 -11.00 0.25 13.44
CA VAL A 258 -10.92 -0.96 12.62
C VAL A 258 -11.67 -2.12 13.30
N SER A 259 -12.65 -2.69 12.60
CA SER A 259 -13.52 -3.75 13.09
C SER A 259 -13.01 -5.17 12.78
N THR A 260 -12.05 -5.30 11.86
CA THR A 260 -11.54 -6.59 11.35
C THR A 260 -10.06 -6.78 11.67
N PRO A 261 -9.55 -8.04 11.68
CA PRO A 261 -8.14 -8.30 11.94
C PRO A 261 -7.20 -7.50 11.02
N LEU A 262 -6.33 -6.69 11.61
CA LEU A 262 -5.37 -5.86 10.89
C LEU A 262 -3.97 -6.01 11.48
N LEU A 263 -3.01 -6.37 10.63
CA LEU A 263 -1.58 -6.35 10.94
C LEU A 263 -0.90 -5.19 10.21
N VAL A 264 -0.27 -4.29 10.95
CA VAL A 264 0.64 -3.26 10.42
C VAL A 264 2.07 -3.68 10.69
N VAL A 265 2.92 -3.69 9.67
CA VAL A 265 4.32 -4.09 9.76
C VAL A 265 5.23 -2.94 9.34
N ASN A 266 5.88 -2.31 10.31
CA ASN A 266 6.79 -1.18 10.10
C ASN A 266 8.19 -1.52 10.63
N ALA A 267 9.18 -1.59 9.75
CA ALA A 267 10.55 -1.91 10.15
C ALA A 267 11.22 -0.71 10.83
N LEU A 268 11.90 -0.93 11.97
CA LEU A 268 12.54 0.15 12.75
C LEU A 268 13.68 0.87 12.00
N ASN A 269 14.18 0.31 10.90
CA ASN A 269 15.20 0.92 10.06
C ASN A 269 14.63 1.55 8.76
N ASP A 270 13.31 1.67 8.64
CA ASP A 270 12.65 2.34 7.53
C ASP A 270 12.94 3.85 7.56
N THR A 271 13.59 4.36 6.50
CA THR A 271 14.03 5.77 6.46
C THR A 271 12.94 6.74 6.04
N PHE A 272 11.74 6.26 5.68
CA PHE A 272 10.61 7.11 5.28
C PHE A 272 9.59 7.30 6.41
N LEU A 273 9.66 6.45 7.44
CA LEU A 273 8.75 6.47 8.56
C LEU A 273 9.36 7.24 9.73
N SER A 274 8.55 8.08 10.36
CA SER A 274 8.90 8.80 11.58
C SER A 274 8.57 7.98 12.83
N ASP A 275 9.05 8.41 14.00
CA ASP A 275 8.75 7.78 15.29
C ASP A 275 7.24 7.67 15.59
N LYS A 276 6.43 8.62 15.08
CA LYS A 276 4.97 8.59 15.20
C LYS A 276 4.32 7.36 14.56
N CYS A 277 4.99 6.75 13.57
CA CYS A 277 4.50 5.53 12.91
C CYS A 277 4.71 4.25 13.74
N TYR A 278 5.26 4.37 14.96
CA TYR A 278 5.58 3.24 15.84
C TYR A 278 4.89 3.32 17.22
N GLU A 279 4.00 4.28 17.42
CA GLU A 279 3.27 4.50 18.67
C GLU A 279 2.32 3.33 18.98
N GLU A 280 2.71 2.48 19.92
CA GLU A 280 1.94 1.30 20.31
C GLU A 280 0.56 1.66 20.86
N SER A 281 0.45 2.80 21.54
CA SER A 281 -0.81 3.33 22.09
C SER A 281 -1.91 3.47 21.03
N THR A 282 -1.54 3.75 19.77
CA THR A 282 -2.48 3.81 18.63
C THR A 282 -3.19 2.47 18.41
N PHE A 283 -2.49 1.36 18.70
CA PHE A 283 -3.00 0.01 18.53
C PHE A 283 -3.58 -0.54 19.82
N SER A 284 -3.01 -0.26 21.00
CA SER A 284 -3.32 -0.93 22.27
C SER A 284 -4.82 -0.98 22.62
N ALA A 285 -5.59 0.03 22.24
CA ALA A 285 -7.03 0.10 22.56
C ALA A 285 -7.92 -0.79 21.68
N ASN A 286 -7.43 -1.32 20.56
CA ASN A 286 -8.24 -2.08 19.61
C ASN A 286 -7.77 -3.56 19.53
N PRO A 287 -8.53 -4.55 20.01
CA PRO A 287 -8.11 -5.95 20.03
C PRO A 287 -7.92 -6.56 18.63
N ASN A 288 -8.48 -5.95 17.58
CA ASN A 288 -8.39 -6.45 16.21
C ASN A 288 -7.10 -6.06 15.49
N THR A 289 -6.33 -5.12 16.04
CA THR A 289 -5.17 -4.56 15.34
C THR A 289 -3.87 -5.02 15.97
N LEU A 290 -2.78 -5.11 15.20
CA LEU A 290 -1.45 -5.45 15.71
C LEU A 290 -0.41 -4.63 14.98
N LEU A 291 0.55 -4.08 15.71
CA LEU A 291 1.73 -3.43 15.15
C LEU A 291 2.96 -4.32 15.36
N LEU A 292 3.54 -4.80 14.27
CA LEU A 292 4.79 -5.55 14.26
C LEU A 292 5.94 -4.65 13.84
N LYS A 293 6.98 -4.59 14.68
CA LYS A 293 8.14 -3.71 14.51
C LYS A 293 9.45 -4.48 14.33
N PRO A 294 9.66 -5.17 13.19
CA PRO A 294 10.92 -5.88 12.98
C PRO A 294 12.09 -4.88 12.96
N ARG A 295 13.26 -5.31 13.45
CA ARG A 295 14.45 -4.44 13.50
C ARG A 295 14.94 -4.02 12.12
N TYR A 296 14.77 -4.89 11.13
CA TYR A 296 15.23 -4.73 9.76
C TYR A 296 14.08 -4.99 8.78
N GLY A 297 14.25 -4.57 7.53
CA GLY A 297 13.22 -4.68 6.50
C GLY A 297 13.19 -3.49 5.54
N GLY A 298 13.68 -2.32 5.96
CA GLY A 298 13.62 -1.08 5.17
C GLY A 298 12.19 -0.71 4.74
N HIS A 299 12.06 0.12 3.69
CA HIS A 299 10.77 0.56 3.17
C HIS A 299 10.21 -0.38 2.09
N CYS A 300 9.36 -1.33 2.47
CA CYS A 300 8.89 -2.40 1.57
C CYS A 300 10.00 -3.35 1.09
N GLY A 301 11.13 -3.45 1.79
CA GLY A 301 12.24 -4.32 1.44
C GLY A 301 11.98 -5.78 1.83
N PHE A 302 11.83 -6.06 3.13
CA PHE A 302 11.46 -7.35 3.76
C PHE A 302 11.95 -8.61 3.01
N ALA A 303 13.21 -8.58 2.55
CA ALA A 303 13.70 -9.44 1.47
C ALA A 303 14.34 -10.77 1.91
N GLU A 304 14.23 -11.10 3.19
CA GLU A 304 14.72 -12.37 3.72
C GLU A 304 13.94 -13.52 3.08
N PHE A 305 14.65 -14.36 2.32
CA PHE A 305 14.07 -15.56 1.74
C PHE A 305 13.77 -16.58 2.83
N GLN A 306 12.51 -17.00 2.87
CA GLN A 306 12.00 -18.11 3.64
C GLN A 306 11.74 -19.28 2.68
N ASN A 307 12.14 -20.48 3.10
CA ASN A 307 11.98 -21.72 2.32
C ASN A 307 12.48 -21.64 0.86
N GLY A 308 13.55 -20.85 0.61
CA GLY A 308 14.27 -20.81 -0.66
C GLY A 308 13.66 -19.97 -1.79
N SER A 309 12.41 -19.51 -1.71
CA SER A 309 11.79 -18.71 -2.80
C SER A 309 10.79 -17.62 -2.40
N THR A 310 10.31 -17.63 -1.16
CA THR A 310 9.27 -16.73 -0.66
C THR A 310 9.90 -15.68 0.23
N TYR A 311 9.50 -14.41 0.13
CA TYR A 311 10.00 -13.37 1.05
C TYR A 311 9.29 -13.45 2.39
N TRP A 312 9.93 -12.97 3.44
CA TRP A 312 9.34 -12.90 4.77
C TRP A 312 8.01 -12.12 4.77
N SER A 313 7.91 -11.01 4.05
CA SER A 313 6.65 -10.25 3.94
C SER A 313 5.51 -11.07 3.32
N GLU A 314 5.83 -11.88 2.31
CA GLU A 314 4.87 -12.78 1.65
C GLU A 314 4.37 -13.83 2.64
N GLN A 315 5.27 -14.48 3.38
CA GLN A 315 4.90 -15.47 4.37
C GLN A 315 4.04 -14.87 5.50
N VAL A 316 4.45 -13.73 6.04
CA VAL A 316 3.71 -13.02 7.09
C VAL A 316 2.31 -12.64 6.60
N ALA A 317 2.20 -12.11 5.39
CA ALA A 317 0.91 -11.73 4.84
C ALA A 317 -0.03 -12.93 4.65
N THR A 318 0.47 -14.01 4.05
CA THR A 318 -0.35 -15.21 3.83
C THR A 318 -0.73 -15.90 5.15
N ASP A 319 0.20 -15.99 6.10
CA ASP A 319 -0.06 -16.63 7.40
C ASP A 319 -1.04 -15.82 8.24
N PHE A 320 -0.88 -14.49 8.32
CA PHE A 320 -1.83 -13.63 9.02
C PHE A 320 -3.22 -13.68 8.38
N CYS A 321 -3.31 -13.63 7.04
CA CYS A 321 -4.62 -13.65 6.39
C CYS A 321 -5.34 -15.01 6.54
N LEU A 322 -4.60 -16.12 6.63
CA LEU A 322 -5.16 -17.46 6.85
C LEU A 322 -5.50 -17.73 8.32
N HIS A 323 -4.77 -17.16 9.26
CA HIS A 323 -4.83 -17.48 10.70
C HIS A 323 -4.75 -16.24 11.60
N PRO A 324 -5.57 -15.18 11.39
CA PRO A 324 -5.44 -13.92 12.11
C PRO A 324 -5.60 -14.08 13.63
N GLU A 325 -6.41 -15.04 14.07
CA GLU A 325 -6.65 -15.33 15.48
C GLU A 325 -5.35 -15.71 16.23
N ARG A 326 -4.43 -16.43 15.57
CA ARG A 326 -3.16 -16.84 16.20
C ARG A 326 -2.26 -15.66 16.52
N TRP A 327 -2.32 -14.63 15.67
CA TRP A 327 -1.52 -13.42 15.81
C TRP A 327 -2.09 -12.48 16.87
N LEU A 328 -3.41 -12.42 16.99
CA LEU A 328 -4.11 -11.53 17.93
C LEU A 328 -4.25 -12.12 19.34
N GLN A 329 -4.12 -13.45 19.50
CA GLN A 329 -4.23 -14.17 20.79
C GLN A 329 -3.17 -13.81 21.86
N GLY A 330 -2.17 -12.99 21.52
CA GLY A 330 -1.09 -12.59 22.43
C GLY A 330 -0.88 -11.08 22.54
N LYS A 331 -1.86 -10.27 22.14
CA LYS A 331 -1.83 -8.82 22.28
C LYS A 331 -2.11 -8.37 23.72
#